data_AF-A0A845VCR6-F1
#
_entry.id   AF-A0A845VCR6-F1
#
_cell.length_a   1.000
_cell.length_b   1.000
_cell.length_c   1.000
_cell.angle_alpha   90.00
_cell.angle_beta   90.00
_cell.angle_gamma   90.00
#
_symmetry.space_group_name_H-M   'P 1'
#
loop_
_entity.id
_entity.type
_entity.pdbx_description
1 polymer ?
#
loop_
_entity_poly.entity_id
_entity_poly.type
_entity_poly.pdbx_seq_one_letter_code
_entity_poly.pdbx_strand_id
1 'polypeptide(L)'
;MADNPRVWLDTDRGPIVLELDPERAPRHVENFLAYVNEGFYDGLIFHRSIEGFVVQGGGYDREFRLRQPTRDPVPGAPNNGLDNEIGTVALAQAPNNIDSGQSQFFINLARNDFLDAEFTVFGRVVSGLEVLRDMNADRVLSKLVGLNRFDDVPVRPPLVRRAVETRGFPLMPLHTGSWFDPATNGTGFNIEVANDASNEEGPLLLVYWYDFRDGRQIWATGVERFDYGAAEVTVELISVDEPGQAVDFRNPPEFDAFETWGSLTVRFNDCRSGVFSYDTVALGSGEIEVIRLTLPDQASCSVLD
;
A
#
# COMPACT_ATOMS: atom_id res chain seq x y z
N MET A 1 14.74 -17.91 -4.02
CA MET A 1 14.09 -17.87 -2.69
C MET A 1 12.72 -17.28 -2.93
N ALA A 2 11.66 -17.79 -2.30
CA ALA A 2 10.36 -17.15 -2.44
C ALA A 2 10.42 -15.76 -1.81
N ASP A 3 9.80 -14.76 -2.43
CA ASP A 3 9.69 -13.44 -1.83
C ASP A 3 8.87 -13.52 -0.54
N ASN A 4 9.29 -12.79 0.48
CA ASN A 4 8.59 -12.73 1.76
C ASN A 4 7.16 -12.17 1.58
N PRO A 5 6.15 -12.67 2.32
CA PRO A 5 4.79 -12.15 2.26
C PRO A 5 4.76 -10.67 2.61
N ARG A 6 3.93 -9.90 1.91
CA ARG A 6 3.72 -8.48 2.18
C ARG A 6 2.27 -8.20 2.52
N VAL A 7 2.06 -7.19 3.35
CA VAL A 7 0.73 -6.71 3.72
C VAL A 7 0.66 -5.21 3.49
N TRP A 8 -0.32 -4.77 2.72
CA TRP A 8 -0.67 -3.38 2.59
C TRP A 8 -1.77 -3.01 3.58
N LEU A 9 -1.45 -2.09 4.47
CA LEU A 9 -2.41 -1.39 5.32
C LEU A 9 -2.78 -0.06 4.63
N ASP A 10 -3.98 0.00 4.04
CA ASP A 10 -4.57 1.25 3.60
C ASP A 10 -5.14 1.98 4.81
N THR A 11 -4.60 3.15 5.12
CA THR A 11 -5.05 3.96 6.25
C THR A 11 -5.60 5.30 5.78
N ASP A 12 -6.41 5.93 6.62
CA ASP A 12 -6.85 7.31 6.36
C ASP A 12 -5.74 8.37 6.46
N ARG A 13 -4.51 7.96 6.82
CA ARG A 13 -3.29 8.78 6.81
C ARG A 13 -2.35 8.46 5.64
N GLY A 14 -2.64 7.45 4.84
CA GLY A 14 -1.79 6.98 3.76
C GLY A 14 -1.44 5.50 3.86
N PRO A 15 -0.83 4.93 2.81
CA PRO A 15 -0.51 3.51 2.76
C PRO A 15 0.72 3.17 3.61
N ILE A 16 0.69 2.00 4.24
CA ILE A 16 1.85 1.37 4.88
C ILE A 16 2.01 -0.03 4.30
N VAL A 17 3.21 -0.41 3.90
CA VAL A 17 3.51 -1.76 3.40
C VAL A 17 4.46 -2.44 4.39
N LEU A 18 4.04 -3.60 4.89
CA LEU A 18 4.81 -4.47 5.76
C LEU A 18 5.38 -5.63 4.93
N GLU A 19 6.63 -6.00 5.18
CA GLU A 19 7.23 -7.25 4.73
C GLU A 19 7.40 -8.15 5.96
N LEU A 20 6.83 -9.36 5.90
CA LEU A 20 6.77 -10.30 7.00
C LEU A 20 7.89 -11.34 6.89
N ASP A 21 8.37 -11.86 8.03
CA ASP A 21 9.47 -12.81 8.07
C ASP A 21 8.98 -14.20 8.53
N PRO A 22 8.51 -15.06 7.60
CA PRO A 22 8.03 -16.39 7.93
C PRO A 22 9.16 -17.36 8.32
N GLU A 23 10.42 -17.04 8.02
CA GLU A 23 11.57 -17.83 8.42
C GLU A 23 11.85 -17.65 9.92
N ARG A 24 11.84 -16.41 10.40
CA ARG A 24 12.12 -16.04 11.80
C ARG A 24 10.91 -16.15 12.71
N ALA A 25 9.70 -15.90 12.20
CA ALA A 25 8.48 -15.84 13.01
C ALA A 25 7.27 -16.55 12.35
N PRO A 26 7.39 -17.82 11.91
CA PRO A 26 6.38 -18.49 11.08
C PRO A 26 4.96 -18.45 11.65
N ARG A 27 4.79 -18.72 12.96
CA ARG A 27 3.48 -18.72 13.63
C ARG A 27 2.85 -17.34 13.73
N HIS A 28 3.68 -16.30 13.87
CA HIS A 28 3.22 -14.92 14.00
C HIS A 28 2.80 -14.39 12.63
N VAL A 29 3.58 -14.69 11.59
CA VAL A 29 3.23 -14.39 10.20
C VAL A 29 1.94 -15.11 9.80
N GLU A 30 1.83 -16.41 10.07
CA GLU A 30 0.60 -17.18 9.79
C GLU A 30 -0.62 -16.59 10.50
N ASN A 31 -0.50 -16.27 11.78
CA ASN A 31 -1.58 -15.64 12.54
C ASN A 31 -1.97 -14.25 11.99
N PHE A 32 -0.98 -13.40 11.69
CA PHE A 32 -1.23 -12.06 11.16
C PHE A 32 -1.89 -12.11 9.78
N LEU A 33 -1.36 -12.94 8.86
CA LEU A 33 -1.94 -13.14 7.54
C LEU A 33 -3.36 -13.73 7.61
N ALA A 34 -3.65 -14.60 8.58
CA ALA A 34 -5.00 -15.11 8.75
C ALA A 34 -6.00 -13.99 9.11
N TYR A 35 -5.64 -13.07 10.01
CA TYR A 35 -6.48 -11.90 10.30
C TYR A 35 -6.63 -10.96 9.10
N VAL A 36 -5.56 -10.76 8.32
CA VAL A 36 -5.59 -9.96 7.07
C VAL A 36 -6.56 -10.59 6.07
N ASN A 37 -6.42 -11.89 5.80
CA ASN A 37 -7.22 -12.61 4.81
C ASN A 37 -8.69 -12.77 5.21
N GLU A 38 -9.00 -12.65 6.51
CA GLU A 38 -10.37 -12.59 7.04
C GLU A 38 -10.97 -11.17 7.03
N GLY A 39 -10.22 -10.15 6.62
CA GLY A 39 -10.65 -8.75 6.69
C GLY A 39 -10.80 -8.22 8.11
N PHE A 40 -10.20 -8.87 9.11
CA PHE A 40 -10.39 -8.56 10.53
C PHE A 40 -9.97 -7.12 10.87
N TYR A 41 -8.88 -6.67 10.25
CA TYR A 41 -8.28 -5.35 10.49
C TYR A 41 -9.05 -4.20 9.84
N ASP A 42 -9.98 -4.47 8.92
CA ASP A 42 -10.73 -3.46 8.19
C ASP A 42 -11.64 -2.66 9.14
N GLY A 43 -11.48 -1.34 9.15
CA GLY A 43 -12.21 -0.45 10.06
C GLY A 43 -11.70 -0.44 11.50
N LEU A 44 -10.54 -1.04 11.80
CA LEU A 44 -9.88 -0.90 13.09
C LEU A 44 -8.98 0.33 13.14
N ILE A 45 -8.69 0.81 14.36
CA ILE A 45 -7.86 2.00 14.59
C ILE A 45 -6.50 1.64 15.21
N PHE A 46 -5.53 2.52 14.95
CA PHE A 46 -4.37 2.69 15.82
C PHE A 46 -4.84 3.44 17.07
N HIS A 47 -5.13 2.67 18.12
CA HIS A 47 -5.80 3.14 19.33
C HIS A 47 -4.83 3.70 20.38
N ARG A 48 -3.52 3.47 20.21
CA ARG A 48 -2.47 3.93 21.13
C ARG A 48 -1.25 4.39 20.33
N SER A 49 -0.69 5.52 20.71
CA SER A 49 0.49 6.13 20.07
C SER A 49 1.34 6.82 21.13
N ILE A 50 2.62 6.48 21.22
CA ILE A 50 3.55 7.12 22.16
C ILE A 50 4.70 7.70 21.37
N GLU A 51 4.84 9.03 21.43
CA GLU A 51 5.85 9.78 20.68
C GLU A 51 7.26 9.22 20.95
N GLY A 52 7.98 8.91 19.88
CA GLY A 52 9.34 8.35 19.96
C GLY A 52 9.40 6.94 20.52
N PHE A 53 8.29 6.18 20.46
CA PHE A 53 8.25 4.79 20.93
C PHE A 53 7.55 3.88 19.92
N VAL A 54 6.22 3.83 19.92
CA VAL A 54 5.42 2.91 19.09
C VAL A 54 4.09 3.52 18.68
N VAL A 55 3.52 2.99 17.60
CA VAL A 55 2.08 3.07 17.30
C VAL A 55 1.48 1.68 17.32
N GLN A 56 0.33 1.52 17.99
CA GLN A 56 -0.29 0.22 18.27
C GLN A 56 -1.75 0.18 17.79
N GLY A 57 -2.10 -0.92 17.13
CA GLY A 57 -3.38 -1.12 16.46
C GLY A 57 -3.88 -2.57 16.50
N GLY A 58 -4.84 -2.88 15.63
CA GLY A 58 -5.30 -4.26 15.40
C GLY A 58 -6.25 -4.86 16.45
N GLY A 59 -6.91 -4.02 17.26
CA GLY A 59 -7.83 -4.50 18.32
C GLY A 59 -9.17 -3.79 18.41
N TYR A 60 -9.23 -2.49 18.16
CA TYR A 60 -10.40 -1.67 18.49
C TYR A 60 -10.97 -0.94 17.27
N ASP A 61 -12.29 -0.80 17.21
CA ASP A 61 -12.96 0.07 16.23
C ASP A 61 -12.97 1.54 16.68
N ARG A 62 -13.59 2.43 15.88
CA ARG A 62 -13.68 3.88 16.18
C ARG A 62 -14.43 4.17 17.49
N GLU A 63 -15.30 3.26 17.91
CA GLU A 63 -16.06 3.33 19.17
C GLU A 63 -15.31 2.69 20.34
N PHE A 64 -14.06 2.24 20.15
CA PHE A 64 -13.23 1.55 21.14
C PHE A 64 -13.84 0.24 21.63
N ARG A 65 -14.61 -0.43 20.77
CA ARG A 65 -15.06 -1.81 21.02
C ARG A 65 -13.97 -2.75 20.56
N LEU A 66 -13.56 -3.67 21.43
CA LEU A 66 -12.63 -4.73 21.09
C LEU A 66 -13.28 -5.63 20.03
N ARG A 67 -12.60 -5.86 18.91
CA ARG A 67 -13.11 -6.75 17.87
C ARG A 67 -13.00 -8.20 18.32
N GLN A 68 -14.08 -8.93 18.08
CA GLN A 68 -14.27 -10.32 18.48
C GLN A 68 -15.07 -11.04 17.39
N PRO A 69 -14.92 -12.37 17.27
CA PRO A 69 -14.00 -13.22 18.02
C PRO A 69 -12.54 -12.97 17.59
N THR A 70 -11.60 -13.15 18.51
CA THR A 70 -10.17 -13.29 18.18
C THR A 70 -9.80 -14.77 18.06
N ARG A 71 -8.72 -15.05 17.35
CA ARG A 71 -8.07 -16.38 17.30
C ARG A 71 -7.39 -16.70 18.63
N ASP A 72 -7.09 -17.98 18.82
CA ASP A 72 -6.31 -18.43 19.98
C ASP A 72 -4.96 -17.71 20.05
N PRO A 73 -4.44 -17.43 21.26
CA PRO A 73 -3.14 -16.82 21.42
C PRO A 73 -2.01 -17.60 20.74
N VAL A 74 -1.08 -16.87 20.14
CA VAL A 74 0.15 -17.43 19.56
C VAL A 74 1.23 -17.47 20.64
N PRO A 75 1.91 -18.62 20.84
CA PRO A 75 3.05 -18.69 21.75
C PRO A 75 4.16 -17.73 21.31
N GLY A 76 4.70 -16.98 22.27
CA GLY A 76 5.75 -16.00 22.02
C GLY A 76 7.03 -16.68 21.51
N ALA A 77 7.71 -16.03 20.58
CA ALA A 77 9.03 -16.40 20.10
C ALA A 77 10.01 -15.21 20.15
N PRO A 78 10.22 -14.58 21.33
CA PRO A 78 11.20 -13.51 21.48
C PRO A 78 12.62 -14.04 21.23
N ASN A 79 13.57 -13.13 20.96
CA ASN A 79 14.94 -13.48 20.58
C ASN A 79 15.04 -14.42 19.36
N ASN A 80 14.10 -14.33 18.41
CA ASN A 80 14.20 -15.03 17.11
C ASN A 80 15.32 -14.46 16.22
N GLY A 81 16.10 -13.51 16.72
CA GLY A 81 17.18 -12.81 16.03
C GLY A 81 16.70 -11.64 15.18
N LEU A 82 15.49 -11.15 15.45
CA LEU A 82 14.99 -9.84 15.04
C LEU A 82 14.81 -8.99 16.31
N ASP A 83 15.42 -7.80 16.32
CA ASP A 83 15.35 -6.85 17.44
C ASP A 83 14.25 -5.81 17.17
N ASN A 84 13.73 -5.16 18.22
CA ASN A 84 12.70 -4.11 18.13
C ASN A 84 13.31 -2.77 17.67
N GLU A 85 13.86 -2.78 16.47
CA GLU A 85 14.44 -1.61 15.82
C GLU A 85 13.36 -0.75 15.14
N ILE A 86 13.74 0.46 14.71
CA ILE A 86 12.84 1.38 14.00
C ILE A 86 12.22 0.67 12.80
N GLY A 87 10.90 0.80 12.64
CA GLY A 87 10.11 0.24 11.54
C GLY A 87 9.83 -1.26 11.65
N THR A 88 10.28 -1.96 12.69
CA THR A 88 9.88 -3.36 12.91
C THR A 88 8.44 -3.45 13.41
N VAL A 89 7.74 -4.52 13.04
CA VAL A 89 6.40 -4.85 13.54
C VAL A 89 6.46 -6.04 14.48
N ALA A 90 5.84 -5.91 15.65
CA ALA A 90 5.83 -6.93 16.68
C ALA A 90 4.42 -7.17 17.23
N LEU A 91 4.17 -8.40 17.70
CA LEU A 91 2.87 -8.80 18.21
C LEU A 91 2.68 -8.26 19.63
N ALA A 92 1.57 -7.56 19.88
CA ALA A 92 1.24 -7.05 21.21
C ALA A 92 0.65 -8.17 22.08
N GLN A 93 0.96 -8.13 23.38
CA GLN A 93 0.59 -9.16 24.34
C GLN A 93 0.16 -8.56 25.67
N ALA A 94 -0.52 -9.35 26.51
CA ALA A 94 -0.82 -8.97 27.87
C ALA A 94 0.47 -8.86 28.72
N PRO A 95 0.50 -7.94 29.70
CA PRO A 95 1.66 -7.79 30.58
C PRO A 95 2.04 -9.10 31.26
N ASN A 96 3.34 -9.43 31.29
CA ASN A 96 3.90 -10.64 31.90
C ASN A 96 3.37 -11.97 31.34
N ASN A 97 2.83 -11.99 30.12
CA ASN A 97 2.43 -13.22 29.45
C ASN A 97 2.81 -13.20 27.97
N ILE A 98 3.98 -13.77 27.66
CA ILE A 98 4.51 -13.83 26.28
C ILE A 98 3.65 -14.67 25.33
N ASP A 99 2.81 -15.56 25.86
CA ASP A 99 1.98 -16.49 25.09
C ASP A 99 0.53 -15.99 24.93
N SER A 100 0.30 -14.69 25.10
CA SER A 100 -1.04 -14.09 25.07
C SER A 100 -1.36 -13.27 23.82
N GLY A 101 -0.40 -13.13 22.90
CA GLY A 101 -0.56 -12.33 21.69
C GLY A 101 -1.64 -12.90 20.77
N GLN A 102 -2.55 -12.04 20.30
CA GLN A 102 -3.66 -12.41 19.41
C GLN A 102 -3.63 -11.57 18.12
N SER A 103 -4.47 -10.54 18.01
CA SER A 103 -4.60 -9.72 16.79
C SER A 103 -3.85 -8.40 16.83
N GLN A 104 -3.60 -7.87 18.03
CA GLN A 104 -3.00 -6.55 18.21
C GLN A 104 -1.50 -6.59 17.89
N PHE A 105 -1.02 -5.55 17.24
CA PHE A 105 0.38 -5.39 16.88
C PHE A 105 0.80 -3.94 17.12
N PHE A 106 2.10 -3.72 17.21
CA PHE A 106 2.68 -2.38 17.24
C PHE A 106 3.84 -2.28 16.26
N ILE A 107 4.11 -1.06 15.82
CA ILE A 107 5.23 -0.73 14.96
C ILE A 107 6.16 0.20 15.73
N ASN A 108 7.43 -0.18 15.78
CA ASN A 108 8.49 0.56 16.46
C ASN A 108 8.86 1.83 15.68
N LEU A 109 8.93 2.97 16.36
CA LEU A 109 9.37 4.26 15.80
C LEU A 109 10.66 4.79 16.44
N ALA A 110 11.16 4.07 17.44
CA ALA A 110 12.49 4.19 18.01
C ALA A 110 13.09 2.79 18.17
N ARG A 111 14.38 2.76 18.52
CA ARG A 111 15.06 1.53 18.92
C ARG A 111 14.67 1.18 20.35
N ASN A 112 14.00 0.04 20.51
CA ASN A 112 13.33 -0.36 21.76
C ASN A 112 13.88 -1.68 22.30
N ASP A 113 15.21 -1.79 22.43
CA ASP A 113 15.93 -3.01 22.82
C ASP A 113 15.41 -3.67 24.13
N PHE A 114 14.80 -2.89 25.01
CA PHE A 114 14.18 -3.40 26.24
C PHE A 114 12.95 -4.31 25.99
N LEU A 115 12.41 -4.32 24.77
CA LEU A 115 11.30 -5.18 24.36
C LEU A 115 11.76 -6.53 23.78
N ASP A 116 13.03 -6.69 23.41
CA ASP A 116 13.52 -7.84 22.61
C ASP A 116 13.35 -9.19 23.31
N ALA A 117 13.44 -9.18 24.64
CA ALA A 117 13.27 -10.37 25.45
C ALA A 117 11.80 -10.81 25.62
N GLU A 118 10.84 -9.94 25.27
CA GLU A 118 9.41 -10.15 25.56
C GLU A 118 8.54 -10.17 24.32
N PHE A 119 8.84 -9.35 23.31
CA PHE A 119 7.96 -9.13 22.16
C PHE A 119 8.55 -9.74 20.89
N THR A 120 7.73 -10.51 20.18
CA THR A 120 8.16 -11.19 18.95
C THR A 120 8.00 -10.26 17.76
N VAL A 121 9.13 -9.81 17.21
CA VAL A 121 9.18 -9.14 15.90
C VAL A 121 8.92 -10.19 14.81
N PHE A 122 8.02 -9.87 13.89
CA PHE A 122 7.60 -10.77 12.81
C PHE A 122 7.66 -10.14 11.41
N GLY A 123 8.20 -8.93 11.30
CA GLY A 123 8.37 -8.24 10.03
C GLY A 123 8.85 -6.81 10.21
N ARG A 124 8.79 -6.04 9.13
CA ARG A 124 9.20 -4.63 9.09
C ARG A 124 8.41 -3.83 8.06
N VAL A 125 8.38 -2.52 8.23
CA VAL A 125 7.87 -1.55 7.27
C VAL A 125 8.85 -1.43 6.10
N VAL A 126 8.36 -1.60 4.88
CA VAL A 126 9.12 -1.39 3.63
C VAL A 126 8.64 -0.17 2.85
N SER A 127 7.47 0.39 3.22
CA SER A 127 6.97 1.68 2.73
C SER A 127 6.00 2.29 3.75
N GLY A 128 5.99 3.63 3.87
CA GLY A 128 5.07 4.34 4.77
C GLY A 128 5.59 4.58 6.19
N LEU A 129 6.91 4.59 6.43
CA LEU A 129 7.44 4.93 7.76
C LEU A 129 7.07 6.36 8.19
N GLU A 130 6.99 7.32 7.27
CA GLU A 130 6.63 8.69 7.63
C GLU A 130 5.14 8.90 7.80
N VAL A 131 4.31 8.04 7.21
CA VAL A 131 2.89 7.93 7.59
C VAL A 131 2.80 7.57 9.08
N LEU A 132 3.61 6.61 9.54
CA LEU A 132 3.65 6.23 10.96
C LEU A 132 4.25 7.34 11.85
N ARG A 133 5.26 8.07 11.38
CA ARG A 133 5.80 9.24 12.12
C ARG A 133 4.78 10.36 12.24
N ASP A 134 4.00 10.65 11.20
CA ASP A 134 2.88 11.61 11.25
C ASP A 134 1.83 11.17 12.27
N MET A 135 1.44 9.89 12.27
CA MET A 135 0.54 9.33 13.29
C MET A 135 1.10 9.48 14.71
N ASN A 136 2.42 9.38 14.87
CA ASN A 136 3.08 9.44 16.17
C ASN A 136 3.26 10.86 16.71
N ALA A 137 3.29 11.85 15.82
CA ALA A 137 3.32 13.27 16.15
C ALA A 137 1.93 13.81 16.57
N ASP A 138 0.86 13.04 16.41
CA ASP A 138 -0.46 13.44 16.88
C ASP A 138 -0.46 13.63 18.40
N ARG A 139 -1.15 14.69 18.85
CA ARG A 139 -1.47 14.84 20.28
C ARG A 139 -2.29 13.65 20.76
N VAL A 140 -1.97 13.17 21.95
CA VAL A 140 -2.69 12.07 22.59
C VAL A 140 -3.45 12.52 23.85
N LEU A 141 -4.45 11.74 24.23
CA LEU A 141 -5.31 11.96 25.40
C LEU A 141 -5.60 10.64 26.11
N SER A 142 -5.96 10.73 27.39
CA SER A 142 -6.65 9.64 28.08
C SER A 142 -8.14 9.66 27.73
N LYS A 143 -8.70 8.50 27.39
CA LYS A 143 -10.11 8.30 27.06
C LYS A 143 -10.74 7.26 27.97
N LEU A 144 -11.93 7.57 28.50
CA LEU A 144 -12.77 6.61 29.21
C LEU A 144 -13.88 6.12 28.28
N VAL A 145 -14.01 4.80 28.14
CA VAL A 145 -15.09 4.16 27.37
C VAL A 145 -15.71 3.07 28.26
N GLY A 146 -16.89 3.36 28.79
CA GLY A 146 -17.48 2.54 29.86
C GLY A 146 -16.60 2.56 31.11
N LEU A 147 -16.20 1.37 31.59
CA LEU A 147 -15.28 1.21 32.73
C LEU A 147 -13.81 1.13 32.31
N ASN A 148 -13.52 1.07 31.01
CA ASN A 148 -12.17 0.90 30.50
C ASN A 148 -11.50 2.27 30.30
N ARG A 149 -10.26 2.36 30.76
CA ARG A 149 -9.39 3.51 30.52
C ARG A 149 -8.39 3.17 29.43
N PHE A 150 -8.32 4.05 28.44
CA PHE A 150 -7.34 4.03 27.37
C PHE A 150 -6.44 5.25 27.54
N ASP A 151 -5.14 5.04 27.67
CA ASP A 151 -4.15 6.11 27.68
C ASP A 151 -3.45 6.20 26.32
N ASP A 152 -2.79 7.32 26.06
CA ASP A 152 -2.03 7.58 24.83
C ASP A 152 -2.84 7.44 23.53
N VAL A 153 -4.13 7.79 23.59
CA VAL A 153 -5.05 7.71 22.45
C VAL A 153 -4.86 8.94 21.55
N PRO A 154 -4.53 8.80 20.25
CA PRO A 154 -4.50 9.93 19.34
C PRO A 154 -5.83 10.69 19.34
N VAL A 155 -5.79 12.03 19.31
CA VAL A 155 -7.02 12.86 19.23
C VAL A 155 -7.88 12.47 18.02
N ARG A 156 -7.24 12.04 16.93
CA ARG A 156 -7.88 11.43 15.75
C ARG A 156 -7.23 10.09 15.46
N PRO A 157 -7.69 8.99 16.09
CA PRO A 157 -7.11 7.67 15.91
C PRO A 157 -7.08 7.29 14.42
N PRO A 158 -5.89 7.02 13.84
CA PRO A 158 -5.77 6.61 12.45
C PRO A 158 -6.56 5.33 12.18
N LEU A 159 -7.32 5.31 11.08
CA LEU A 159 -8.15 4.17 10.69
C LEU A 159 -7.43 3.33 9.64
N VAL A 160 -7.34 2.02 9.87
CA VAL A 160 -7.09 1.04 8.82
C VAL A 160 -8.38 0.86 8.04
N ARG A 161 -8.44 1.40 6.82
CA ARG A 161 -9.57 1.22 5.90
C ARG A 161 -9.63 -0.23 5.44
N ARG A 162 -8.47 -0.77 5.07
CA ARG A 162 -8.33 -2.13 4.58
C ARG A 162 -6.94 -2.67 4.87
N ALA A 163 -6.83 -3.97 5.16
CA ALA A 163 -5.57 -4.69 5.14
C ALA A 163 -5.64 -5.82 4.11
N VAL A 164 -4.67 -5.89 3.19
CA VAL A 164 -4.59 -6.98 2.19
C VAL A 164 -3.20 -7.57 2.13
N GLU A 165 -3.14 -8.90 1.94
CA GLU A 165 -1.92 -9.58 1.55
C GLU A 165 -1.61 -9.25 0.08
N THR A 166 -0.34 -8.99 -0.24
CA THR A 166 0.10 -8.62 -1.58
C THR A 166 1.22 -9.52 -2.05
N ARG A 167 1.23 -9.83 -3.36
CA ARG A 167 2.33 -10.55 -4.01
C ARG A 167 3.21 -9.53 -4.72
N GLY A 168 4.31 -9.14 -4.08
CA GLY A 168 5.14 -8.03 -4.56
C GLY A 168 4.67 -6.67 -4.03
N PHE A 169 5.14 -5.58 -4.65
CA PHE A 169 4.76 -4.22 -4.25
C PHE A 169 3.42 -3.83 -4.87
N PRO A 170 2.40 -3.47 -4.06
CA PRO A 170 1.06 -3.22 -4.58
C PRO A 170 0.99 -1.91 -5.36
N LEU A 171 0.17 -1.89 -6.40
CA LEU A 171 -0.30 -0.67 -7.03
C LEU A 171 -1.25 0.06 -6.06
N MET A 172 -1.07 1.37 -5.94
CA MET A 172 -1.65 2.20 -4.88
C MET A 172 -1.91 3.60 -5.43
N PRO A 173 -2.82 4.40 -4.85
CA PRO A 173 -3.11 5.77 -5.30
C PRO A 173 -1.89 6.68 -5.41
N LEU A 174 -0.84 6.45 -4.61
CA LEU A 174 0.38 7.24 -4.71
C LEU A 174 1.07 7.09 -6.06
N HIS A 175 0.83 6.02 -6.82
CA HIS A 175 1.48 5.74 -8.11
C HIS A 175 0.88 6.50 -9.28
N THR A 176 -0.08 7.40 -9.03
CA THR A 176 -0.55 8.37 -10.01
C THR A 176 0.57 9.35 -10.39
N GLY A 177 0.72 9.64 -11.68
CA GLY A 177 1.75 10.57 -12.17
C GLY A 177 1.86 10.65 -13.69
N SER A 178 2.86 11.41 -14.13
CA SER A 178 3.22 11.61 -15.54
C SER A 178 4.68 11.21 -15.76
N TRP A 179 4.92 10.42 -16.79
CA TRP A 179 6.26 10.04 -17.24
C TRP A 179 6.42 10.44 -18.71
N PHE A 180 7.65 10.77 -19.08
CA PHE A 180 8.01 11.15 -20.44
C PHE A 180 9.42 10.66 -20.76
N ASP A 181 9.69 10.41 -22.05
CA ASP A 181 11.04 10.12 -22.52
C ASP A 181 11.81 11.44 -22.73
N PRO A 182 12.88 11.72 -21.96
CA PRO A 182 13.66 12.94 -22.14
C PRO A 182 14.46 12.96 -23.45
N ALA A 183 14.67 11.82 -24.11
CA ALA A 183 15.34 11.75 -25.41
C ALA A 183 14.38 12.03 -26.57
N THR A 184 13.07 11.83 -26.37
CA THR A 184 12.05 11.91 -27.41
C THR A 184 10.92 12.83 -26.99
N ASN A 185 10.99 14.09 -27.44
CA ASN A 185 9.93 15.06 -27.17
C ASN A 185 8.57 14.56 -27.70
N GLY A 186 7.59 14.43 -26.80
CA GLY A 186 6.23 14.02 -27.18
C GLY A 186 5.93 12.53 -27.03
N THR A 187 6.81 11.77 -26.36
CA THR A 187 6.57 10.37 -25.97
C THR A 187 6.45 10.26 -24.46
N GLY A 188 5.41 9.58 -23.99
CA GLY A 188 5.21 9.32 -22.57
C GLY A 188 3.79 8.86 -22.24
N PHE A 189 3.48 8.85 -20.94
CA PHE A 189 2.17 8.47 -20.46
C PHE A 189 1.83 9.18 -19.15
N ASN A 190 0.53 9.33 -18.92
CA ASN A 190 -0.03 9.66 -17.62
C ASN A 190 -0.76 8.42 -17.12
N ILE A 191 -0.57 8.09 -15.85
CA ILE A 191 -1.38 7.07 -15.18
C ILE A 191 -2.04 7.64 -13.95
N GLU A 192 -3.27 7.22 -13.71
CA GLU A 192 -4.03 7.55 -12.51
C GLU A 192 -4.59 6.28 -11.88
N VAL A 193 -4.18 6.03 -10.63
CA VAL A 193 -4.78 5.01 -9.78
C VAL A 193 -5.87 5.67 -8.96
N ALA A 194 -7.12 5.44 -9.35
CA ALA A 194 -8.31 5.98 -8.70
C ALA A 194 -8.96 4.92 -7.83
N ASN A 195 -9.16 5.23 -6.55
CA ASN A 195 -9.96 4.36 -5.68
C ASN A 195 -11.44 4.64 -5.89
N ASP A 196 -12.23 3.57 -5.98
CA ASP A 196 -13.68 3.67 -5.88
C ASP A 196 -14.06 4.17 -4.47
N ALA A 197 -14.81 5.26 -4.40
CA ALA A 197 -15.29 5.84 -3.15
C ALA A 197 -16.17 4.87 -2.33
N SER A 198 -16.79 3.88 -2.99
CA SER A 198 -17.56 2.84 -2.33
C SER A 198 -16.70 1.73 -1.71
N ASN A 199 -15.45 1.57 -2.16
CA ASN A 199 -14.55 0.45 -1.86
C ASN A 199 -15.11 -0.95 -2.20
N GLU A 200 -16.24 -1.06 -2.91
CA GLU A 200 -16.88 -2.34 -3.25
C GLU A 200 -16.31 -2.97 -4.53
N GLU A 201 -15.95 -2.16 -5.53
CA GLU A 201 -15.58 -2.68 -6.86
C GLU A 201 -14.08 -2.63 -7.16
N GLY A 202 -13.22 -2.38 -6.17
CA GLY A 202 -11.76 -2.28 -6.38
C GLY A 202 -11.32 -1.01 -7.12
N PRO A 203 -10.01 -0.69 -7.11
CA PRO A 203 -9.46 0.49 -7.79
C PRO A 203 -9.49 0.39 -9.32
N LEU A 204 -9.39 1.55 -9.97
CA LEU A 204 -9.26 1.73 -11.41
C LEU A 204 -7.87 2.25 -11.74
N LEU A 205 -7.27 1.73 -12.81
CA LEU A 205 -6.07 2.28 -13.43
C LEU A 205 -6.46 2.92 -14.75
N LEU A 206 -6.30 4.24 -14.84
CA LEU A 206 -6.48 5.00 -16.07
C LEU A 206 -5.11 5.24 -16.70
N VAL A 207 -5.02 5.07 -18.01
CA VAL A 207 -3.81 5.30 -18.80
C VAL A 207 -4.12 6.30 -19.90
N TYR A 208 -3.24 7.28 -20.07
CA TYR A 208 -3.19 8.17 -21.22
C TYR A 208 -1.80 8.10 -21.82
N TRP A 209 -1.64 7.38 -22.91
CA TRP A 209 -0.40 7.29 -23.68
C TRP A 209 -0.38 8.38 -24.74
N TYR A 210 0.76 9.03 -24.90
CA TYR A 210 1.01 9.96 -25.99
C TYR A 210 2.37 9.64 -26.63
N ASP A 211 2.40 9.63 -27.96
CA ASP A 211 3.59 9.33 -28.73
C ASP A 211 3.65 10.14 -30.03
N PHE A 212 4.76 10.01 -30.77
CA PHE A 212 4.97 10.67 -32.04
C PHE A 212 5.50 9.71 -33.11
N ARG A 213 4.80 9.63 -34.25
CA ARG A 213 5.18 8.77 -35.39
C ARG A 213 5.03 9.53 -36.70
N ASP A 214 6.03 9.43 -37.57
CA ASP A 214 5.99 10.00 -38.92
C ASP A 214 5.60 11.49 -38.98
N GLY A 215 6.01 12.28 -37.97
CA GLY A 215 5.67 13.70 -37.90
C GLY A 215 4.31 14.01 -37.26
N ARG A 216 3.61 13.01 -36.72
CA ARG A 216 2.25 13.12 -36.19
C ARG A 216 2.15 12.63 -34.75
N GLN A 217 1.34 13.32 -33.96
CA GLN A 217 1.05 12.91 -32.60
C GLN A 217 0.01 11.78 -32.57
N ILE A 218 0.23 10.81 -31.71
CA ILE A 218 -0.65 9.68 -31.42
C ILE A 218 -1.07 9.75 -29.96
N TRP A 219 -2.34 9.43 -29.71
CA TRP A 219 -2.89 9.33 -28.35
C TRP A 219 -3.64 8.00 -28.23
N ALA A 220 -3.42 7.32 -27.11
CA ALA A 220 -4.21 6.14 -26.74
C ALA A 220 -4.62 6.25 -25.28
N THR A 221 -5.76 5.67 -24.94
CA THR A 221 -6.26 5.66 -23.56
C THR A 221 -6.83 4.30 -23.22
N GLY A 222 -6.81 3.96 -21.93
CA GLY A 222 -7.38 2.72 -21.44
C GLY A 222 -7.75 2.88 -19.98
N VAL A 223 -8.71 2.06 -19.53
CA VAL A 223 -9.13 1.99 -18.14
C VAL A 223 -9.29 0.52 -17.79
N GLU A 224 -8.67 0.09 -16.71
CA GLU A 224 -8.84 -1.27 -16.20
C GLU A 224 -9.17 -1.25 -14.70
N ARG A 225 -10.04 -2.16 -14.29
CA ARG A 225 -10.36 -2.39 -12.88
C ARG A 225 -9.49 -3.52 -12.37
N PHE A 226 -8.95 -3.37 -11.17
CA PHE A 226 -8.04 -4.38 -10.61
C PHE A 226 -8.31 -4.67 -9.14
N ASP A 227 -7.85 -5.83 -8.70
CA ASP A 227 -8.01 -6.27 -7.32
C ASP A 227 -7.19 -5.40 -6.37
N TYR A 228 -7.75 -5.13 -5.20
CA TYR A 228 -7.05 -4.38 -4.16
C TYR A 228 -5.79 -5.14 -3.71
N GLY A 229 -4.63 -4.52 -3.86
CA GLY A 229 -3.33 -5.16 -3.56
C GLY A 229 -2.65 -5.86 -4.74
N ALA A 230 -3.21 -5.77 -5.96
CA ALA A 230 -2.52 -6.24 -7.16
C ALA A 230 -1.18 -5.52 -7.34
N ALA A 231 -0.13 -6.27 -7.65
CA ALA A 231 1.19 -5.70 -7.96
C ALA A 231 1.38 -5.35 -9.44
N GLU A 232 0.47 -5.84 -10.28
CA GLU A 232 0.52 -5.70 -11.73
C GLU A 232 -0.89 -5.56 -12.28
N VAL A 233 -1.07 -4.68 -13.27
CA VAL A 233 -2.34 -4.45 -13.96
C VAL A 233 -2.07 -4.28 -15.44
N THR A 234 -2.77 -5.03 -16.29
CA THR A 234 -2.71 -4.88 -17.74
C THR A 234 -3.94 -4.11 -18.23
N VAL A 235 -3.71 -3.00 -18.91
CA VAL A 235 -4.75 -2.13 -19.45
C VAL A 235 -4.79 -2.26 -20.96
N GLU A 236 -5.95 -2.59 -21.52
CA GLU A 236 -6.18 -2.49 -22.96
C GLU A 236 -6.27 -1.01 -23.37
N LEU A 237 -5.54 -0.67 -24.43
CA LEU A 237 -5.46 0.69 -24.94
C LEU A 237 -6.25 0.79 -26.25
N ILE A 238 -7.07 1.83 -26.34
CA ILE A 238 -7.81 2.20 -27.54
C ILE A 238 -7.30 3.54 -28.08
N SER A 239 -7.30 3.70 -29.40
CA SER A 239 -6.97 4.97 -30.07
C SER A 239 -8.15 5.45 -30.92
N VAL A 240 -8.27 6.77 -31.08
CA VAL A 240 -9.20 7.37 -32.04
C VAL A 240 -8.55 7.29 -33.42
N ASP A 241 -9.15 6.58 -34.36
CA ASP A 241 -8.55 6.36 -35.68
C ASP A 241 -8.49 7.63 -36.54
N GLU A 242 -7.33 8.27 -36.51
CA GLU A 242 -6.38 8.36 -37.62
C GLU A 242 -5.14 9.08 -37.09
N PRO A 243 -3.90 8.58 -37.30
CA PRO A 243 -2.71 9.32 -36.94
C PRO A 243 -2.75 10.75 -37.54
N GLY A 244 -2.93 11.76 -36.69
CA GLY A 244 -3.00 13.18 -37.08
C GLY A 244 -4.39 13.83 -37.14
N GLN A 245 -5.48 13.13 -36.82
CA GLN A 245 -6.79 13.77 -36.68
C GLN A 245 -6.93 14.37 -35.27
N ALA A 246 -7.14 15.69 -35.19
CA ALA A 246 -7.37 16.35 -33.90
C ALA A 246 -8.75 15.91 -33.36
N VAL A 247 -8.79 15.45 -32.10
CA VAL A 247 -10.06 15.18 -31.41
C VAL A 247 -10.81 16.49 -31.21
N ASP A 248 -11.97 16.66 -31.86
CA ASP A 248 -12.85 17.78 -31.58
C ASP A 248 -13.63 17.52 -30.30
N PHE A 249 -13.14 18.05 -29.18
CA PHE A 249 -13.81 17.92 -27.88
C PHE A 249 -15.23 18.52 -27.85
N ARG A 250 -15.62 19.36 -28.83
CA ARG A 250 -16.98 19.91 -28.94
C ARG A 250 -17.93 18.99 -29.71
N ASN A 251 -17.39 18.08 -30.52
CA ASN A 251 -18.13 17.10 -31.28
C ASN A 251 -17.35 15.78 -31.28
N PRO A 252 -17.34 15.06 -30.14
CA PRO A 252 -16.54 13.86 -30.00
C PRO A 252 -16.98 12.79 -31.02
N PRO A 253 -16.04 12.03 -31.59
CA PRO A 253 -16.36 10.93 -32.49
C PRO A 253 -17.24 9.88 -31.79
N GLU A 254 -18.08 9.19 -32.57
CA GLU A 254 -18.90 8.09 -32.05
C GLU A 254 -18.01 6.94 -31.53
N PHE A 255 -18.51 6.18 -30.54
CA PHE A 255 -17.77 5.10 -29.88
C PHE A 255 -17.24 4.01 -30.83
N ASP A 256 -17.85 3.86 -32.01
CA ASP A 256 -17.43 2.87 -33.01
C ASP A 256 -16.17 3.30 -33.80
N ALA A 257 -15.63 4.49 -33.53
CA ALA A 257 -14.41 5.03 -34.16
C ALA A 257 -13.12 4.76 -33.37
N PHE A 258 -13.18 3.86 -32.38
CA PHE A 258 -12.04 3.48 -31.55
C PHE A 258 -11.58 2.07 -31.88
N GLU A 259 -10.33 1.91 -32.32
CA GLU A 259 -9.68 0.62 -32.52
C GLU A 259 -8.77 0.26 -31.34
N THR A 260 -8.65 -1.04 -31.08
CA THR A 260 -7.67 -1.58 -30.11
C THR A 260 -6.27 -1.27 -30.60
N TRP A 261 -5.56 -0.43 -29.86
CA TRP A 261 -4.19 0.00 -30.16
C TRP A 261 -3.14 -0.97 -29.61
N GLY A 262 -3.42 -1.60 -28.47
CA GLY A 262 -2.51 -2.50 -27.79
C GLY A 262 -2.84 -2.67 -26.32
N SER A 263 -1.83 -3.01 -25.51
CA SER A 263 -1.93 -3.10 -24.06
C SER A 263 -0.72 -2.50 -23.37
N LEU A 264 -0.94 -2.07 -22.13
CA LEU A 264 0.10 -1.64 -21.20
C LEU A 264 -0.04 -2.38 -19.87
N THR A 265 0.98 -3.15 -19.51
CA THR A 265 1.12 -3.79 -18.20
C THR A 265 1.96 -2.91 -17.29
N VAL A 266 1.36 -2.44 -16.21
CA VAL A 266 1.95 -1.53 -15.23
C VAL A 266 2.36 -2.33 -14.00
N ARG A 267 3.66 -2.33 -13.68
CA ARG A 267 4.21 -2.95 -12.46
C ARG A 267 5.17 -2.00 -11.77
N PHE A 268 4.93 -1.72 -10.50
CA PHE A 268 5.87 -0.96 -9.66
C PHE A 268 6.76 -1.90 -8.85
N ASN A 269 8.04 -1.55 -8.71
CA ASN A 269 8.96 -2.27 -7.84
C ASN A 269 8.86 -1.73 -6.40
N ASP A 270 8.67 -0.42 -6.30
CA ASP A 270 8.50 0.38 -5.11
C ASP A 270 7.83 1.71 -5.51
N CYS A 271 7.81 2.69 -4.60
CA CYS A 271 7.20 4.00 -4.88
C CYS A 271 7.99 4.89 -5.86
N ARG A 272 9.25 4.53 -6.14
CA ARG A 272 10.22 5.32 -6.91
C ARG A 272 10.48 4.73 -8.28
N SER A 273 10.20 3.45 -8.49
CA SER A 273 10.53 2.76 -9.72
C SER A 273 9.52 1.69 -10.12
N GLY A 274 9.48 1.38 -11.41
CA GLY A 274 8.63 0.36 -11.98
C GLY A 274 9.13 -0.08 -13.35
N VAL A 275 8.48 -1.09 -13.90
CA VAL A 275 8.70 -1.59 -15.26
C VAL A 275 7.35 -1.71 -15.93
N PHE A 276 7.14 -0.95 -17.01
CA PHE A 276 5.90 -0.97 -17.76
C PHE A 276 6.13 -1.72 -19.07
N SER A 277 5.40 -2.79 -19.29
CA SER A 277 5.53 -3.62 -20.49
C SER A 277 4.40 -3.27 -21.46
N TYR A 278 4.72 -2.97 -22.71
CA TYR A 278 3.72 -2.65 -23.72
C TYR A 278 3.74 -3.67 -24.86
N ASP A 279 2.58 -3.87 -25.46
CA ASP A 279 2.44 -4.61 -26.72
C ASP A 279 1.41 -3.88 -27.58
N THR A 280 1.88 -3.21 -28.64
CA THR A 280 1.06 -2.29 -29.44
C THR A 280 1.24 -2.55 -30.92
N VAL A 281 0.17 -2.30 -31.67
CA VAL A 281 0.16 -2.44 -33.14
C VAL A 281 1.16 -1.47 -33.77
N ALA A 282 1.35 -0.28 -33.18
CA ALA A 282 2.17 0.77 -33.75
C ALA A 282 3.66 0.69 -33.39
N LEU A 283 4.00 0.32 -32.15
CA LEU A 283 5.37 0.34 -31.62
C LEU A 283 5.98 -1.06 -31.48
N GLY A 284 5.21 -2.12 -31.69
CA GLY A 284 5.59 -3.48 -31.31
C GLY A 284 5.50 -3.66 -29.80
N SER A 285 6.33 -4.57 -29.27
CA SER A 285 6.35 -4.92 -27.85
C SER A 285 7.69 -4.55 -27.21
N GLY A 286 7.67 -4.16 -25.94
CA GLY A 286 8.86 -3.78 -25.20
C GLY A 286 8.59 -3.45 -23.73
N GLU A 287 9.63 -3.02 -23.03
CA GLU A 287 9.58 -2.62 -21.63
C GLU A 287 10.12 -1.20 -21.45
N ILE A 288 9.54 -0.46 -20.51
CA ILE A 288 9.94 0.88 -20.11
C ILE A 288 10.23 0.87 -18.62
N GLU A 289 11.49 1.09 -18.25
CA GLU A 289 11.84 1.37 -16.87
C GLU A 289 11.38 2.78 -16.51
N VAL A 290 10.58 2.89 -15.46
CA VAL A 290 10.09 4.19 -14.97
C VAL A 290 10.78 4.54 -13.67
N ILE A 291 11.20 5.79 -13.55
CA ILE A 291 11.74 6.36 -12.33
C ILE A 291 10.93 7.60 -11.98
N ARG A 292 10.56 7.73 -10.72
CA ARG A 292 9.83 8.86 -10.18
C ARG A 292 10.81 9.93 -9.70
N LEU A 293 10.71 11.12 -10.30
CA LEU A 293 11.56 12.26 -9.96
C LEU A 293 11.00 13.11 -8.82
N THR A 294 9.68 13.10 -8.62
CA THR A 294 8.99 13.88 -7.60
C THR A 294 8.17 12.95 -6.70
N LEU A 295 8.42 13.04 -5.40
CA LEU A 295 7.62 12.34 -4.39
C LEU A 295 6.68 13.36 -3.75
N PRO A 296 5.39 13.05 -3.59
CA PRO A 296 4.53 13.80 -2.69
C PRO A 296 5.15 13.82 -1.29
N ASP A 297 5.16 14.97 -0.61
CA ASP A 297 5.78 15.15 0.73
C ASP A 297 5.30 14.13 1.78
N GLN A 298 4.14 13.49 1.56
CA GLN A 298 3.55 12.50 2.47
C GLN A 298 3.73 11.04 2.02
N ALA A 299 4.43 10.79 0.91
CA ALA A 299 4.71 9.46 0.39
C ALA A 299 6.19 9.11 0.62
N SER A 300 6.57 8.84 1.88
CA SER A 300 7.92 8.38 2.18
C SER A 300 8.05 6.89 1.87
N CYS A 301 8.99 6.56 0.99
CA CYS A 301 9.43 5.19 0.80
C CYS A 301 10.86 5.13 1.30
N SER A 302 10.96 5.18 2.63
CA SER A 302 12.18 4.82 3.34
C SER A 302 12.24 3.31 3.34
N VAL A 303 13.07 2.78 2.44
CA VAL A 303 13.71 1.50 2.71
C VAL A 303 14.64 1.79 3.89
N LEU A 304 14.41 1.13 5.02
CA LEU A 304 15.41 1.13 6.08
C LEU A 304 16.63 0.41 5.49
N ASP A 305 17.70 1.18 5.25
CA ASP A 305 19.02 0.67 4.85
C ASP A 305 19.64 -0.20 5.95
#